data_AF-A0A3D6AM57-F1
#
_entry.id   AF-A0A3D6AM57-F1
#
_cell.length_a   1.000
_cell.length_b   1.000
_cell.length_c   1.000
_cell.angle_alpha   90.00
_cell.angle_beta   90.00
_cell.angle_gamma   90.00
#
_symmetry.space_group_name_H-M   'P 1'
#
loop_
_entity.id
_entity.type
_entity.pdbx_description
1 polymer ?
#
loop_
_entity_poly.entity_id
_entity_poly.type
_entity_poly.pdbx_seq_one_letter_code
_entity_poly.pdbx_strand_id
1 'polypeptide(L)' 'MVNKPWPVPYYIVRSQAALDEPTDLDDGNPVELGLEYKALQAKLPCMTVVGGCCGMDHRHVEAICHALQG' A
#
# COMPACT_ATOMS: atom_id res chain seq x y z
N MET A 1 -9.12 -5.35 -43.51
CA MET A 1 -8.27 -6.20 -42.63
C MET A 1 -7.51 -5.22 -41.74
N VAL A 2 -7.94 -4.90 -40.52
CA VAL A 2 -7.77 -5.72 -39.30
C VAL A 2 -9.01 -5.65 -38.38
N ASN A 3 -9.24 -6.78 -37.71
CA ASN A 3 -10.35 -7.16 -36.84
C ASN A 3 -10.47 -6.34 -35.54
N LYS A 4 -11.72 -6.26 -35.04
CA LYS A 4 -12.23 -5.51 -33.88
C LYS A 4 -11.53 -5.84 -32.54
N PRO A 5 -11.34 -4.88 -31.62
CA PRO A 5 -11.00 -5.19 -30.24
C PRO A 5 -12.24 -5.06 -29.33
N TRP A 6 -12.77 -6.21 -28.92
CA TRP A 6 -13.46 -6.55 -27.66
C TRP A 6 -14.38 -5.53 -26.92
N PRO A 7 -15.60 -5.94 -26.48
CA PRO A 7 -16.35 -5.21 -25.48
C PRO A 7 -15.79 -5.55 -24.10
N VAL A 8 -14.79 -4.80 -23.63
CA VAL A 8 -14.35 -4.91 -22.23
C VAL A 8 -15.28 -4.06 -21.35
N PRO A 9 -16.00 -4.62 -20.36
CA PRO A 9 -16.58 -3.81 -19.31
C PRO A 9 -15.41 -3.44 -18.40
N TYR A 10 -14.68 -2.37 -18.73
CA TYR A 10 -13.57 -1.95 -17.89
C TYR A 10 -14.13 -1.53 -16.53
N TYR A 11 -13.60 -2.17 -15.49
CA TYR A 11 -13.87 -1.92 -14.08
C TYR A 11 -13.95 -0.41 -13.81
N ILE A 12 -14.99 0.00 -13.08
CA ILE A 12 -15.20 1.38 -12.66
C ILE A 12 -13.96 1.84 -11.88
N VAL A 13 -13.25 2.84 -12.41
CA VAL A 13 -12.30 3.64 -11.62
C VAL A 13 -13.13 4.34 -10.55
N ARG A 14 -13.05 3.88 -9.31
CA ARG A 14 -13.44 4.69 -8.16
C ARG A 14 -12.41 5.81 -8.03
N SER A 15 -12.66 6.93 -8.70
CA SER A 15 -12.07 8.21 -8.31
C SER A 15 -12.68 8.63 -6.97
N GLN A 16 -11.96 9.42 -6.18
CA GLN A 16 -12.21 9.70 -4.75
C GLN A 16 -13.52 10.44 -4.40
N ALA A 17 -14.53 10.40 -5.28
CA ALA A 17 -15.84 11.01 -5.08
C ALA A 17 -16.91 10.03 -4.56
N ALA A 18 -16.53 8.79 -4.20
CA ALA A 18 -17.46 7.77 -3.70
C ALA A 18 -17.12 7.29 -2.27
N LEU A 19 -16.29 8.03 -1.53
CA LEU A 19 -15.93 7.76 -0.14
C LEU A 19 -16.38 8.95 0.74
N ASP A 20 -17.65 9.33 0.64
CA ASP A 20 -18.31 10.30 1.55
C ASP A 20 -18.83 9.58 2.80
N GLU A 21 -18.00 8.76 3.43
CA GLU A 21 -18.22 8.35 4.83
C GLU A 21 -16.91 8.56 5.59
N PRO A 22 -16.87 9.51 6.55
CA PRO A 22 -15.74 9.65 7.44
C PRO A 22 -15.80 8.47 8.41
N THR A 23 -15.28 7.33 7.97
CA THR A 23 -14.81 6.33 8.91
C THR A 23 -13.50 6.88 9.43
N ASP A 24 -13.41 7.11 10.74
CA ASP A 24 -12.17 7.45 11.44
C ASP A 24 -11.02 6.69 10.78
N LEU A 25 -10.19 7.42 10.04
CA LEU A 25 -9.07 6.81 9.34
C LEU A 25 -8.07 6.48 10.45
N ASP A 26 -8.05 5.21 10.86
CA ASP A 26 -7.08 4.74 11.84
C ASP A 26 -5.69 4.99 11.27
N ASP A 27 -4.96 5.88 11.91
CA ASP A 27 -3.57 6.20 11.57
C ASP A 27 -2.66 4.98 11.73
N GLY A 28 -3.12 3.90 12.37
CA GLY A 28 -2.35 2.68 12.58
C GLY A 28 -1.16 2.90 13.50
N ASN A 29 -0.29 1.88 13.59
CA ASN A 29 0.92 1.92 14.42
C ASN A 29 2.18 1.77 13.57
N PRO A 30 2.95 2.86 13.36
CA PRO A 30 4.19 2.84 12.58
C PRO A 30 5.21 1.79 13.06
N VAL A 31 5.34 1.62 14.38
CA VAL A 31 6.34 0.72 14.98
C VAL A 31 5.97 -0.73 14.72
N GLU A 32 4.70 -1.07 14.93
CA GLU A 32 4.17 -2.41 14.65
C GLU A 32 4.34 -2.76 13.17
N LEU A 33 3.99 -1.84 12.27
CA LEU A 33 4.18 -1.99 10.84
C LEU A 33 5.66 -2.28 10.49
N GLY A 34 6.61 -1.51 11.07
CA GLY A 34 8.03 -1.75 10.85
C GLY A 34 8.49 -3.15 11.27
N LEU A 35 8.01 -3.65 12.40
CA LEU A 35 8.33 -5.02 12.88
C LEU A 35 7.76 -6.09 11.94
N GLU A 36 6.55 -5.90 11.44
CA GLU A 36 5.94 -6.79 10.45
C GLU A 36 6.75 -6.82 9.14
N TYR A 37 7.21 -5.65 8.66
CA TYR A 37 8.10 -5.59 7.50
C TYR A 37 9.42 -6.31 7.72
N LYS A 38 9.99 -6.23 8.92
CA LYS A 38 11.22 -6.97 9.27
C LYS A 38 10.98 -8.49 9.26
N ALA A 39 9.86 -8.94 9.83
CA ALA A 39 9.46 -10.35 9.78
C ALA A 39 9.21 -10.83 8.34
N LEU A 40 8.71 -9.95 7.47
CA LEU A 40 8.49 -10.23 6.06
C LEU A 40 9.80 -10.28 5.27
N GLN A 41 10.75 -9.40 5.55
CA GLN A 41 12.10 -9.40 4.94
C GLN A 41 12.81 -10.74 5.16
N ALA A 42 12.67 -11.33 6.35
CA ALA A 42 13.24 -12.65 6.65
C ALA A 42 12.68 -13.77 5.74
N LYS A 43 11.45 -13.60 5.23
CA LYS A 43 10.79 -14.56 4.32
C LYS A 43 10.99 -14.21 2.85
N LEU A 44 11.24 -12.94 2.54
CA LEU A 44 11.40 -12.39 1.19
C LEU A 44 12.77 -11.71 1.05
N PRO A 45 13.85 -12.49 0.85
CA PRO A 45 15.22 -11.96 0.79
C PRO A 45 15.46 -10.99 -0.39
N CYS A 46 14.59 -11.02 -1.41
CA CYS A 46 14.66 -10.13 -2.57
C CYS A 46 13.74 -8.89 -2.46
N MET A 47 13.20 -8.60 -1.27
CA MET A 47 12.35 -7.42 -1.06
C MET A 47 13.20 -6.15 -1.16
N THR A 48 13.00 -5.38 -2.23
CA THR A 48 13.79 -4.19 -2.58
C THR A 48 13.01 -2.89 -2.49
N VAL A 49 11.68 -2.96 -2.57
CA VAL A 49 10.79 -1.80 -2.52
C VAL A 49 9.70 -2.07 -1.49
N VAL A 50 9.51 -1.13 -0.57
CA VAL A 50 8.48 -1.16 0.48
C VAL A 50 7.80 0.20 0.54
N GLY A 51 6.52 0.19 0.90
CA GLY A 51 5.69 1.39 1.00
C GLY A 51 4.25 1.02 1.32
N GLY A 52 3.42 2.04 1.52
CA GLY A 52 2.02 1.89 1.89
C GLY A 52 1.07 2.57 0.92
N CYS A 53 -0.21 2.35 1.15
CA CYS A 53 -1.30 2.89 0.35
C CYS A 53 -1.92 4.10 1.08
N CYS A 54 -3.25 4.16 1.18
CA CYS A 54 -3.95 5.19 1.94
C CYS A 54 -3.76 5.03 3.46
N GLY A 55 -3.66 6.14 4.19
CA GLY A 55 -3.47 6.16 5.65
C GLY A 55 -2.01 6.12 6.11
N MET A 56 -1.05 5.98 5.18
CA MET A 56 0.36 5.98 5.52
C MET A 56 0.98 7.38 5.36
N ASP A 57 1.73 7.82 6.38
CA ASP A 57 2.46 9.09 6.38
C ASP A 57 3.98 8.90 6.60
N HIS A 58 4.69 10.01 6.80
CA HIS A 58 6.14 10.00 7.02
C HIS A 58 6.58 9.20 8.25
N ARG A 59 5.76 9.12 9.31
CA ARG A 59 6.09 8.39 10.55
C ARG A 59 6.20 6.89 10.28
N HIS A 60 5.33 6.38 9.42
CA HIS A 60 5.34 5.00 8.97
C HIS A 60 6.56 4.67 8.13
N VAL A 61 6.90 5.55 7.19
CA VAL A 61 8.10 5.38 6.35
C VAL A 61 9.36 5.37 7.21
N GLU A 62 9.47 6.30 8.16
CA GLU A 62 10.59 6.37 9.11
C GLU A 62 10.71 5.07 9.93
N ALA A 63 9.61 4.57 10.49
CA ALA A 63 9.61 3.32 11.26
C ALA A 63 9.99 2.10 10.40
N ILE A 64 9.51 2.01 9.16
CA ILE A 64 9.91 0.96 8.20
C ILE A 64 11.40 1.07 7.89
N CYS A 65 11.91 2.27 7.62
CA CYS A 65 13.34 2.49 7.39
C CYS A 65 14.18 2.06 8.59
N HIS A 66 13.81 2.45 9.81
CA HIS A 66 14.51 2.02 11.03
C HIS A 66 14.50 0.51 11.23
N ALA A 67 13.39 -0.16 10.94
CA ALA A 67 13.27 -1.61 11.10
C ALA A 67 14.11 -2.40 10.08
N LEU A 68 14.23 -1.88 8.84
CA LEU A 68 14.93 -2.53 7.72
C LEU A 68 16.41 -2.14 7.59
N GLN A 69 16.87 -1.04 8.20
CA GLN A 69 18.28 -0.60 8.17
C GLN A 69 19.19 -1.32 9.18
N GLY A 70 18.68 -2.29 9.96
CA GLY A 70 19.46 -3.05 10.94
C GLY A 70 19.38 -4.55 10.72
#